data_AF-A0A6J0DG22-F1
#
_entry.id   AF-A0A6J0DG22-F1
#
_cell.length_a   1.000
_cell.length_b   1.000
_cell.length_c   1.000
_cell.angle_alpha   90.00
_cell.angle_beta   90.00
_cell.angle_gamma   90.00
#
_symmetry.space_group_name_H-M   'P 1'
#
loop_
_entity.id
_entity.type
_entity.pdbx_description
1 polymer ?
#
loop_
_entity_poly.entity_id
_entity_poly.type
_entity_poly.pdbx_seq_one_letter_code
_entity_poly.pdbx_strand_id
1 'polypeptide(L)'
;MSHGHSHGGGGCRCAAEREEPPEQRGLAYGLYLRIDLERLQCLNESREGSGRGVFKPWEERTDRSKFVESDADEELLFNIPFTGNVKLKGIIIMGEDDDSHPSEMRL
;
A
#
# COMPACT_ATOMS: atom_id res chain seq x y z
N MET A 1 50.57 18.84 -41.68
CA MET A 1 49.17 19.07 -41.30
C MET A 1 48.74 17.89 -40.45
N SER A 2 48.53 18.12 -39.15
CA SER A 2 48.13 17.12 -38.15
C SER A 2 46.75 16.55 -38.45
N HIS A 3 46.42 15.39 -37.87
CA HIS A 3 45.35 15.24 -36.87
C HIS A 3 45.37 13.79 -36.35
N GLY A 4 45.85 13.62 -35.12
CA GLY A 4 45.68 12.39 -34.34
C GLY A 4 44.51 12.58 -33.39
N HIS A 5 43.70 11.53 -33.22
CA HIS A 5 42.68 11.49 -32.16
C HIS A 5 42.83 10.18 -31.37
N SER A 6 43.49 10.33 -30.23
CA SER A 6 43.48 9.40 -29.11
C SER A 6 42.29 9.76 -28.21
N HIS A 7 41.48 8.77 -27.84
CA HIS A 7 40.53 8.90 -26.73
C HIS A 7 40.76 7.78 -25.73
N GLY A 8 41.71 8.03 -24.83
CA GLY A 8 41.65 7.52 -23.47
C GLY A 8 40.74 8.43 -22.62
N GLY A 9 39.98 7.82 -21.72
CA GLY A 9 39.08 8.49 -20.79
C GLY A 9 37.93 7.54 -20.49
N GLY A 10 38.00 6.73 -19.44
CA GLY A 10 38.04 7.22 -18.07
C GLY A 10 36.61 7.19 -17.57
N GLY A 11 36.28 6.12 -16.83
CA GLY A 11 34.93 5.87 -16.38
C GLY A 11 34.39 6.99 -15.51
N CYS A 12 33.19 7.45 -15.84
CA CYS A 12 32.26 8.03 -14.89
C CYS A 12 30.90 7.39 -15.16
N ARG A 13 30.63 6.27 -14.49
CA ARG A 13 29.25 5.82 -14.24
C ARG A 13 28.65 6.85 -13.29
N CYS A 14 28.10 7.93 -13.82
CA CYS A 14 27.09 8.67 -13.10
C CYS A 14 25.91 7.71 -12.99
N ALA A 15 25.83 7.03 -11.84
CA ALA A 15 24.67 6.26 -11.46
C ALA A 15 23.51 7.25 -11.45
N ALA A 16 22.74 7.27 -12.55
CA ALA A 16 21.35 7.66 -12.46
C ALA A 16 20.80 6.79 -11.35
N GLU A 17 20.47 7.40 -10.22
CA GLU A 17 19.72 6.75 -9.16
C GLU A 17 18.52 6.13 -9.85
N ARG A 18 18.58 4.81 -10.05
CA ARG A 18 17.51 4.07 -10.66
C ARG A 18 16.33 4.31 -9.76
N GLU A 19 15.37 5.09 -10.24
CA GLU A 19 14.09 5.18 -9.56
C GLU A 19 13.49 3.78 -9.61
N GLU A 20 13.69 3.03 -8.51
CA GLU A 20 13.08 1.73 -8.31
C GLU A 20 11.58 1.88 -8.58
N PRO A 21 10.96 0.98 -9.38
CA PRO A 21 9.54 1.03 -9.67
C PRO A 21 8.73 1.19 -8.37
N PRO A 22 7.64 1.96 -8.36
CA PRO A 22 6.83 2.18 -7.15
C PRO A 22 6.38 0.87 -6.49
N GLU A 23 6.25 -0.18 -7.30
CA GLU A 23 5.96 -1.57 -6.95
C GLU A 23 7.01 -2.19 -6.02
N GLN A 24 8.30 -1.88 -6.24
CA GLN A 24 9.43 -2.32 -5.41
C GLN A 24 9.61 -1.43 -4.19
N ARG A 25 9.19 -0.15 -4.26
CA ARG A 25 9.15 0.76 -3.10
C ARG A 25 8.06 0.35 -2.09
N GLY A 26 6.88 -0.07 -2.55
CA GLY A 26 5.74 -0.43 -1.69
C GLY A 26 6.05 -1.53 -0.66
N LEU A 27 6.92 -2.47 -1.03
CA LEU A 27 7.42 -3.56 -0.17
C LEU A 27 8.25 -3.05 1.02
N ALA A 28 9.09 -2.03 0.82
CA ALA A 28 9.90 -1.45 1.88
C ALA A 28 9.11 -0.51 2.82
N TYR A 29 7.93 -0.02 2.37
CA TYR A 29 7.12 0.98 3.06
C TYR A 29 5.72 0.49 3.43
N GLY A 30 5.52 -0.81 3.57
CA GLY A 30 4.25 -1.36 4.05
C GLY A 30 3.86 -0.74 5.41
N LEU A 31 2.87 0.16 5.41
CA LEU A 31 2.37 0.80 6.63
C LEU A 31 1.73 -0.20 7.60
N TYR A 32 1.47 -1.44 7.16
CA TYR A 32 0.93 -2.53 7.97
C TYR A 32 1.65 -2.67 9.33
N LEU A 33 2.99 -2.67 9.35
CA LEU A 33 3.77 -2.77 10.59
C LEU A 33 3.65 -1.53 11.51
N ARG A 34 3.10 -0.44 10.99
CA ARG A 34 2.87 0.82 11.72
C ARG A 34 1.42 0.99 12.14
N ILE A 35 0.51 0.10 11.73
CA ILE A 35 -0.89 0.13 12.16
C ILE A 35 -0.98 -0.50 13.54
N ASP A 36 -1.62 0.20 14.48
CA ASP A 36 -2.02 -0.37 15.75
C ASP A 36 -3.31 -1.18 15.54
N LEU A 37 -3.13 -2.45 15.18
CA LEU A 37 -4.25 -3.36 14.93
C LEU A 37 -5.09 -3.59 16.17
N GLU A 38 -4.57 -3.42 17.40
CA GLU A 38 -5.32 -3.61 18.65
C GLU A 38 -6.36 -2.53 18.88
N ARG A 39 -6.01 -1.29 18.53
CA ARG A 39 -6.88 -0.12 18.69
C ARG A 39 -7.66 0.25 17.42
N LEU A 40 -7.43 -0.45 16.32
CA LEU A 40 -8.17 -0.24 15.08
C LEU A 40 -9.66 -0.49 15.30
N GLN A 41 -10.49 0.44 14.85
CA GLN A 41 -11.94 0.33 14.91
C GLN A 41 -12.51 0.33 13.50
N CYS A 42 -13.45 -0.57 13.26
CA CYS A 42 -14.27 -0.60 12.06
C CYS A 42 -15.73 -0.44 12.51
N LEU A 43 -16.45 0.51 11.93
CA LEU A 43 -17.89 0.68 12.15
C LEU A 43 -18.67 0.18 10.94
N ASN A 44 -19.91 -0.24 11.19
CA ASN A 44 -20.83 -0.82 10.21
C ASN A 44 -20.36 -2.15 9.59
N GLU A 45 -19.41 -2.84 10.22
CA GLU A 45 -19.06 -4.20 9.85
C GLU A 45 -20.17 -5.18 10.28
N SER A 46 -20.57 -6.10 9.39
CA SER A 46 -21.57 -7.14 9.67
C SER A 46 -21.11 -8.11 10.75
N ARG A 47 -19.80 -8.36 10.80
CA ARG A 47 -19.15 -9.21 11.79
C ARG A 47 -18.13 -8.41 12.58
N GLU A 48 -18.31 -8.34 13.89
CA GLU A 48 -17.39 -7.68 14.81
C GLU A 48 -15.95 -8.21 14.63
N GLY A 49 -15.02 -7.28 14.45
CA GLY A 49 -13.60 -7.54 14.27
C GLY A 49 -13.17 -7.96 12.87
N SER A 50 -14.08 -8.09 11.90
CA SER A 50 -13.74 -8.48 10.53
C SER A 50 -12.92 -7.40 9.80
N GLY A 51 -13.21 -6.12 10.03
CA GLY A 51 -12.49 -4.98 9.48
C GLY A 51 -11.03 -4.88 9.97
N ARG A 52 -10.68 -5.51 11.10
CA ARG A 52 -9.27 -5.63 11.53
C ARG A 52 -8.52 -6.68 10.72
N GLY A 53 -9.20 -7.75 10.31
CA GLY A 53 -8.61 -8.87 9.59
C GLY A 53 -8.25 -8.59 8.13
N VAL A 54 -8.78 -7.51 7.55
CA VAL A 54 -8.49 -7.14 6.15
C VAL A 54 -7.16 -6.42 5.96
N PHE A 55 -6.57 -5.86 7.03
CA PHE A 55 -5.21 -5.36 7.01
C PHE A 55 -4.25 -6.55 7.07
N LYS A 56 -3.47 -6.74 6.00
CA LYS A 56 -2.65 -7.94 5.79
C LYS A 56 -1.20 -7.56 5.48
N PRO A 57 -0.22 -8.44 5.85
CA PRO A 57 1.13 -8.36 5.30
C PRO A 57 1.11 -8.39 3.78
N TRP A 58 2.14 -7.82 3.16
CA TRP A 58 2.24 -7.77 1.70
C TRP A 58 2.14 -9.15 1.03
N GLU A 59 2.76 -10.18 1.63
CA GLU A 59 2.73 -11.55 1.11
C GLU A 59 1.32 -12.17 1.11
N GLU A 60 0.46 -11.76 2.05
CA GLU A 60 -0.92 -12.23 2.18
C GLU A 60 -1.92 -11.32 1.44
N ARG A 61 -1.46 -10.33 0.67
CA ARG A 61 -2.37 -9.33 0.05
C ARG A 61 -3.39 -9.96 -0.91
N THR A 62 -3.07 -11.10 -1.51
CA THR A 62 -3.99 -11.82 -2.41
C THR A 62 -4.88 -12.84 -1.70
N ASP A 63 -4.73 -13.01 -0.39
CA ASP A 63 -5.59 -13.90 0.40
C ASP A 63 -6.99 -13.30 0.54
N ARG A 64 -7.98 -13.93 -0.08
CA ARG A 64 -9.39 -13.51 -0.07
C ARG A 64 -10.21 -14.14 1.05
N SER A 65 -9.61 -15.01 1.88
CA SER A 65 -10.31 -15.64 3.02
C SER A 65 -10.67 -14.63 4.12
N LYS A 66 -9.92 -13.53 4.22
CA LYS A 66 -10.16 -12.42 5.16
C LYS A 66 -10.74 -11.23 4.41
N PHE A 67 -12.02 -10.98 4.64
CA PHE A 67 -12.80 -9.88 4.09
C PHE A 67 -13.65 -9.22 5.18
N VAL A 68 -14.20 -8.06 4.85
CA VAL A 68 -15.14 -7.30 5.66
C VAL A 68 -16.36 -7.03 4.79
N GLU A 69 -17.53 -7.18 5.37
CA GLU A 69 -18.81 -6.93 4.71
C GLU A 69 -19.54 -5.89 5.56
N SER A 70 -20.22 -4.96 4.89
CA SER A 70 -21.05 -4.00 5.57
C SER A 70 -22.34 -4.67 6.07
N ASP A 71 -22.87 -4.21 7.20
CA ASP A 71 -24.10 -4.78 7.77
C ASP A 71 -25.35 -4.29 7.01
N ALA A 72 -26.02 -3.24 7.52
CA ALA A 72 -27.25 -2.74 6.96
C ALA A 72 -27.05 -1.62 5.93
N ASP A 73 -26.08 -0.73 6.16
CA ASP A 73 -25.74 0.38 5.27
C ASP A 73 -24.50 -0.01 4.44
N GLU A 74 -24.41 0.44 3.19
CA GLU A 74 -23.27 0.12 2.28
C GLU A 74 -21.95 0.82 2.66
N GLU A 75 -21.95 1.59 3.76
CA GLU A 75 -20.82 2.40 4.20
C GLU A 75 -20.03 1.73 5.33
N LEU A 76 -18.72 1.56 5.15
CA LEU A 76 -17.78 1.12 6.18
C LEU A 76 -16.90 2.28 6.64
N LEU A 77 -16.73 2.45 7.95
CA LEU A 77 -15.83 3.46 8.51
C LEU A 77 -14.64 2.82 9.22
N PHE A 78 -13.43 3.18 8.79
CA PHE A 78 -12.18 2.70 9.39
C PHE A 78 -11.49 3.82 10.16
N ASN A 79 -11.29 3.62 11.46
CA ASN A 79 -10.39 4.43 12.27
C ASN A 79 -9.08 3.67 12.47
N ILE A 80 -8.02 4.12 11.79
CA ILE A 80 -6.72 3.44 11.71
C ILE A 80 -5.68 4.21 12.53
N PRO A 81 -5.46 3.86 13.81
CA PRO A 81 -4.38 4.43 14.59
C PRO A 81 -3.03 3.92 14.10
N PHE A 82 -2.07 4.82 13.98
CA PHE A 82 -0.67 4.48 13.69
C PHE A 82 0.18 4.54 14.96
N THR A 83 1.14 3.64 15.08
CA THR A 83 2.09 3.56 16.22
C THR A 83 3.16 4.65 16.19
N GLY A 84 3.15 5.52 15.17
CA GLY A 84 4.05 6.65 15.05
C GLY A 84 3.66 7.57 13.90
N ASN A 85 4.45 8.62 13.67
CA ASN A 85 4.20 9.54 12.57
C ASN A 85 4.48 8.86 11.23
N VAL A 86 3.49 8.86 10.34
CA VAL A 86 3.57 8.24 9.02
C VAL A 86 3.19 9.24 7.95
N LYS A 87 3.77 9.09 6.76
CA LYS A 87 3.36 9.84 5.57
C LYS A 87 2.55 8.93 4.68
N LEU A 88 1.25 9.19 4.57
CA LEU A 88 0.39 8.46 3.66
C LEU A 88 0.72 8.85 2.21
N LYS A 89 1.10 7.86 1.41
CA LYS A 89 1.50 8.05 0.00
C LYS A 89 0.48 7.51 -0.99
N GLY A 90 -0.26 6.48 -0.58
CA GLY A 90 -1.28 5.84 -1.37
C GLY A 90 -2.03 4.84 -0.51
N ILE A 91 -3.22 4.49 -0.96
CA ILE A 91 -4.08 3.49 -0.36
C ILE A 91 -4.43 2.51 -1.46
N ILE A 92 -4.41 1.22 -1.12
CA ILE A 92 -4.79 0.15 -2.04
C ILE A 92 -6.03 -0.49 -1.44
N ILE A 93 -7.11 -0.48 -2.20
CA ILE A 93 -8.36 -1.17 -1.87
C ILE A 93 -8.50 -2.33 -2.84
N MET A 94 -8.91 -3.49 -2.33
CA MET A 94 -9.22 -4.67 -3.12
C MET A 94 -10.63 -5.10 -2.78
N GLY A 95 -11.48 -5.22 -3.80
CA GLY A 95 -12.81 -5.81 -3.73
C GLY A 95 -12.94 -6.94 -4.75
N GLU A 96 -14.09 -7.59 -4.74
CA GLU A 96 -14.48 -8.53 -5.80
C GLU A 96 -14.88 -7.78 -7.08
N ASP A 97 -15.00 -8.51 -8.19
CA ASP A 97 -15.37 -7.96 -9.51
C ASP A 97 -16.91 -7.90 -9.69
N ASP A 98 -17.62 -7.66 -8.60
CA ASP A 98 -19.08 -7.56 -8.53
C ASP A 98 -19.49 -6.24 -7.85
N ASP A 99 -20.77 -6.09 -7.56
CA ASP A 99 -21.30 -4.88 -6.93
C ASP A 99 -20.97 -4.78 -5.42
N SER A 100 -20.15 -5.69 -4.86
CA SER A 100 -19.78 -5.70 -3.44
C SER A 100 -18.55 -4.85 -3.11
N HIS A 101 -18.05 -4.07 -4.06
CA HIS A 101 -16.86 -3.22 -3.90
C HIS A 101 -17.23 -1.75 -3.60
N PRO A 102 -16.41 -1.00 -2.86
CA PRO A 102 -16.67 0.42 -2.62
C PRO A 102 -16.52 1.23 -3.91
N SER A 103 -17.54 2.03 -4.23
CA SER A 103 -17.54 2.94 -5.38
C SER A 103 -16.88 4.28 -5.09
N GLU A 104 -16.89 4.72 -3.82
CA GLU A 104 -16.30 5.96 -3.35
C GLU A 104 -15.46 5.71 -2.09
N MET A 105 -14.34 6.43 -1.95
CA MET A 105 -13.53 6.45 -0.74
C MET A 105 -13.27 7.88 -0.30
N ARG A 106 -13.44 8.14 1.01
CA ARG A 106 -13.14 9.44 1.63
C ARG A 106 -12.15 9.24 2.78
N LEU A 107 -11.31 10.26 3.00
CA LEU A 107 -10.29 10.33 4.06
C LEU A 107 -10.54 11.52 4.97
#